data_AF-A0A7W8ZY47-F1
#
_entry.id   AF-A0A7W8ZY47-F1
#
_cell.length_a   1.000
_cell.length_b   1.000
_cell.length_c   1.000
_cell.angle_alpha   90.00
_cell.angle_beta   90.00
_cell.angle_gamma   90.00
#
_symmetry.space_group_name_H-M   'P 1'
#
loop_
_entity.id
_entity.type
_entity.pdbx_description
1 polymer ?
#
loop_
_entity_poly.entity_id
_entity_poly.type
_entity_poly.pdbx_seq_one_letter_code
_entity_poly.pdbx_strand_id
1 'polypeptide(L)'
;MTGPALARRLGLTDAVVIGAAGWAWAVPIVGIGALLALITGVGRTSLAMARNRDLPVWLAAVHPRYGVPRHAEIALAVVVSVLVVMVDLRGAIGFSSFGVLLYYFVANGAACTQTGAHRRYPRTLQIGGAVACLVLVATLPIPSIVGGILVLTVGVCYRVARLGLARSADSEYRRESMADPRPHWPEQEQKCLSRRTSTTSKTRPG
;
A
#
# COMPACT_ATOMS: atom_id res chain seq x y z
N MET A 1 43.45 6.04 -3.04
CA MET A 1 42.91 4.90 -2.25
C MET A 1 41.41 5.08 -1.96
N THR A 2 40.58 5.29 -2.99
CA THR A 2 39.16 5.71 -2.84
C THR A 2 38.22 5.05 -3.87
N GLY A 3 38.51 3.81 -4.29
CA GLY A 3 37.66 3.06 -5.22
C GLY A 3 36.53 2.24 -4.57
N PRO A 4 36.82 1.37 -3.58
CA PRO A 4 35.82 0.37 -3.13
C PRO A 4 34.78 0.92 -2.15
N ALA A 5 35.11 1.96 -1.37
CA ALA A 5 34.19 2.56 -0.40
C ALA A 5 33.06 3.37 -1.06
N LEU A 6 33.34 3.98 -2.23
CA LEU A 6 32.35 4.72 -3.00
C LEU A 6 31.39 3.78 -3.74
N ALA A 7 31.90 2.67 -4.30
CA ALA A 7 31.09 1.63 -4.91
C ALA A 7 30.10 1.01 -3.90
N ARG A 8 30.54 0.79 -2.65
CA ARG A 8 29.70 0.28 -1.56
C ARG A 8 28.59 1.25 -1.15
N ARG A 9 28.84 2.56 -1.24
CA ARG A 9 27.85 3.61 -0.94
C ARG A 9 26.83 3.82 -2.06
N LEU A 10 27.19 3.47 -3.30
CA LEU A 10 26.32 3.63 -4.48
C LEU A 10 25.48 2.39 -4.79
N GLY A 11 25.58 1.31 -4.00
CA GLY A 11 24.84 0.07 -4.23
C GLY A 11 25.25 -0.68 -5.51
N LEU A 12 26.36 -0.29 -6.13
CA LEU A 12 26.89 -0.86 -7.38
C LEU A 12 27.71 -2.14 -7.15
N THR A 13 27.88 -2.57 -5.90
CA THR A 13 28.80 -3.67 -5.57
C THR A 13 28.38 -5.00 -6.16
N ASP A 14 27.10 -5.32 -6.21
CA ASP A 14 26.74 -6.72 -6.44
C ASP A 14 26.93 -7.11 -7.91
N ALA A 15 26.45 -6.29 -8.85
CA ALA A 15 26.61 -6.55 -10.28
C ALA A 15 28.06 -6.37 -10.76
N VAL A 16 28.77 -5.35 -10.25
CA VAL A 16 30.16 -5.06 -10.65
C VAL A 16 31.12 -6.10 -10.07
N VAL A 17 30.90 -6.58 -8.84
CA VAL A 17 31.73 -7.65 -8.24
C VAL A 17 31.50 -8.97 -8.94
N ILE A 18 30.25 -9.33 -9.28
CA ILE A 18 29.95 -10.58 -9.98
C ILE A 18 30.59 -10.60 -11.38
N GLY A 19 30.53 -9.47 -12.10
CA GLY A 19 31.19 -9.31 -13.39
C GLY A 19 32.72 -9.32 -13.29
N ALA A 20 33.29 -8.60 -12.32
CA ALA A 20 34.75 -8.53 -12.12
C ALA A 20 35.36 -9.83 -11.55
N ALA A 21 34.58 -10.64 -10.82
CA ALA A 21 35.00 -11.91 -10.25
C ALA A 21 34.81 -13.11 -11.21
N GLY A 22 34.26 -12.90 -12.41
CA GLY A 22 34.01 -13.96 -13.38
C GLY A 22 32.88 -14.93 -12.99
N TRP A 23 32.03 -14.55 -12.04
CA TRP A 23 30.94 -15.39 -11.52
C TRP A 23 29.63 -15.18 -12.28
N ALA A 24 29.68 -15.19 -13.62
CA ALA A 24 28.49 -14.98 -14.45
C ALA A 24 27.35 -15.97 -14.12
N TRP A 25 27.68 -17.16 -13.61
CA TRP A 25 26.72 -18.16 -13.12
C TRP A 25 25.90 -17.71 -11.91
N ALA A 26 26.39 -16.74 -11.13
CA ALA A 26 25.71 -16.23 -9.93
C ALA A 26 24.65 -15.16 -10.24
N VAL A 27 24.69 -14.54 -11.44
CA VAL A 27 23.71 -13.53 -11.89
C VAL A 27 22.26 -14.01 -11.74
N PRO A 28 21.84 -15.20 -12.25
CA PRO A 28 20.47 -15.68 -12.09
C PRO A 28 20.10 -15.92 -10.62
N ILE A 29 21.03 -16.41 -9.79
CA ILE A 29 20.79 -16.69 -8.37
C ILE A 29 20.49 -15.40 -7.61
N VAL A 30 21.25 -14.33 -7.89
CA VAL A 30 21.02 -13.01 -7.28
C VAL A 30 19.68 -12.41 -7.73
N GLY A 31 19.33 -12.55 -9.02
CA GLY A 31 18.03 -12.13 -9.53
C GLY A 31 16.86 -12.82 -8.81
N ILE A 32 16.95 -14.14 -8.62
CA ILE A 32 15.94 -14.93 -7.89
C ILE A 32 15.86 -14.49 -6.42
N GLY A 33 17.00 -14.28 -5.76
CA GLY A 33 17.04 -13.79 -4.38
C GLY A 33 16.36 -12.42 -4.21
N ALA A 34 16.63 -11.48 -5.13
CA ALA A 34 15.99 -10.17 -5.15
C ALA A 34 14.48 -10.28 -5.39
N LEU A 35 14.04 -11.13 -6.34
CA LEU A 35 12.63 -11.38 -6.62
C LEU A 35 11.89 -11.95 -5.39
N LEU A 36 12.48 -12.94 -4.72
CA LEU A 36 11.92 -13.54 -3.51
C LEU A 36 11.79 -12.51 -2.37
N ALA A 37 12.81 -11.66 -2.20
CA ALA A 37 12.79 -10.58 -1.23
C ALA A 37 11.67 -9.57 -1.53
N LEU A 38 11.50 -9.19 -2.80
CA LEU A 38 10.43 -8.29 -3.24
C LEU A 38 9.04 -8.90 -3.03
N ILE A 39 8.82 -10.15 -3.45
CA ILE A 39 7.55 -10.86 -3.25
C ILE A 39 7.20 -10.94 -1.75
N THR A 40 8.19 -11.28 -0.91
CA THR A 40 8.01 -11.32 0.55
C THR A 40 7.70 -9.95 1.14
N GLY A 41 8.32 -8.88 0.62
CA GLY A 41 8.05 -7.51 1.01
C GLY A 41 6.62 -7.08 0.68
N VAL A 42 6.18 -7.31 -0.56
CA VAL A 42 4.84 -6.97 -1.05
C VAL A 42 3.74 -7.76 -0.35
N GLY A 43 4.00 -9.02 0.01
CA GLY A 43 3.07 -9.84 0.78
C GLY A 43 2.77 -9.25 2.16
N ARG A 44 3.80 -8.76 2.88
CA ARG A 44 3.64 -8.16 4.21
C ARG A 44 2.85 -6.85 4.18
N THR A 45 3.10 -5.98 3.20
CA THR A 45 2.35 -4.73 3.05
C THR A 45 0.90 -4.99 2.66
N SER A 46 0.66 -5.93 1.74
CA SER A 46 -0.68 -6.33 1.33
C SER A 46 -1.51 -6.89 2.49
N LEU A 47 -0.89 -7.72 3.35
CA LEU A 47 -1.54 -8.26 4.54
C LEU A 47 -1.91 -7.16 5.55
N ALA A 48 -1.02 -6.18 5.75
CA ALA A 48 -1.29 -5.04 6.62
C ALA A 48 -2.44 -4.17 6.06
N MET A 49 -2.46 -3.90 4.75
CA MET A 49 -3.54 -3.14 4.11
C MET A 49 -4.88 -3.89 4.10
N ALA A 50 -4.87 -5.22 3.95
CA ALA A 50 -6.06 -6.06 4.06
C ALA A 50 -6.68 -5.98 5.46
N ARG A 51 -5.86 -5.96 6.53
CA ARG A 51 -6.33 -5.77 7.91
C ARG A 51 -6.99 -4.40 8.13
N ASN A 52 -6.45 -3.35 7.50
CA ASN A 52 -7.02 -1.99 7.55
C ASN A 52 -8.21 -1.78 6.60
N ARG A 53 -8.68 -2.81 5.89
CA ARG A 53 -9.75 -2.73 4.86
C ARG A 53 -9.46 -1.70 3.75
N ASP A 54 -8.18 -1.38 3.51
CA ASP A 54 -7.74 -0.49 2.44
C ASP A 54 -7.85 -1.15 1.05
N LEU A 55 -7.95 -2.49 1.00
CA LEU A 55 -8.14 -3.28 -0.23
C LEU A 55 -9.53 -3.92 -0.30
N PRO A 56 -10.06 -4.18 -1.52
CA PRO A 56 -11.31 -4.90 -1.69
C PRO A 56 -11.28 -6.28 -1.07
N VAL A 57 -12.39 -6.70 -0.44
CA VAL A 57 -12.55 -8.01 0.21
C VAL A 57 -12.14 -9.17 -0.72
N TRP A 58 -12.30 -8.98 -2.03
CA TRP A 58 -11.87 -9.92 -3.07
C TRP A 58 -10.34 -10.05 -3.24
N LEU A 59 -9.56 -8.96 -3.11
CA LEU A 59 -8.09 -9.02 -3.04
C LEU A 59 -7.60 -9.40 -1.63
N ALA A 60 -8.42 -9.18 -0.60
CA ALA A 60 -8.15 -9.53 0.78
C ALA A 60 -8.49 -10.99 1.13
N ALA A 61 -8.92 -11.80 0.15
CA ALA A 61 -9.11 -13.24 0.32
C ALA A 61 -7.74 -13.93 0.49
N VAL A 62 -7.21 -13.84 1.70
CA VAL A 62 -5.96 -14.49 2.12
C VAL A 62 -6.27 -15.96 2.40
N HIS A 63 -5.52 -16.86 1.77
CA HIS A 63 -5.71 -18.28 2.01
C HIS A 63 -5.34 -18.62 3.47
N PRO A 64 -6.23 -19.27 4.26
CA PRO A 64 -6.05 -19.46 5.70
C PRO A 64 -4.83 -20.32 6.08
N ARG A 65 -4.19 -21.00 5.12
CA ARG A 65 -3.04 -21.88 5.34
C ARG A 65 -1.68 -21.28 4.94
N TYR A 66 -1.65 -20.31 4.02
CA TYR A 66 -0.39 -19.77 3.47
C TYR A 66 -0.23 -18.26 3.69
N GLY A 67 -1.27 -17.52 4.10
CA GLY A 67 -1.13 -16.10 4.42
C GLY A 67 -0.87 -15.18 3.21
N VAL A 68 -0.84 -15.73 1.98
CA VAL A 68 -0.57 -14.96 0.76
C VAL A 68 -1.88 -14.63 0.03
N PRO A 69 -2.13 -13.36 -0.33
CA PRO A 69 -3.27 -12.96 -1.15
C PRO A 69 -3.02 -13.38 -2.62
N ARG A 70 -3.41 -14.61 -2.96
CA ARG A 70 -3.20 -15.20 -4.30
C ARG A 70 -3.73 -14.31 -5.45
N HIS A 71 -4.85 -13.62 -5.22
CA HIS A 71 -5.43 -12.69 -6.20
C HIS A 71 -4.59 -11.44 -6.42
N ALA A 72 -3.94 -10.90 -5.36
CA ALA A 72 -3.08 -9.74 -5.47
C ALA A 72 -1.78 -10.09 -6.22
N GLU A 73 -1.26 -11.30 -6.01
CA GLU A 73 -0.08 -11.80 -6.71
C GLU A 73 -0.37 -12.06 -8.19
N ILE A 74 -1.50 -12.68 -8.53
CA ILE A 74 -1.93 -12.89 -9.92
C ILE A 74 -2.17 -11.54 -10.62
N ALA A 75 -2.85 -10.60 -9.96
CA ALA A 75 -3.07 -9.28 -10.53
C ALA A 75 -1.74 -8.55 -10.77
N LEU A 76 -0.80 -8.61 -9.83
CA LEU A 76 0.54 -8.06 -10.00
C LEU A 76 1.27 -8.72 -11.17
N ALA A 77 1.25 -10.04 -11.27
CA ALA A 77 1.88 -10.78 -12.35
C ALA A 77 1.29 -10.37 -13.72
N VAL A 78 -0.03 -10.29 -13.84
CA VAL A 78 -0.71 -9.85 -15.06
C VAL A 78 -0.31 -8.42 -15.43
N VAL A 79 -0.33 -7.48 -14.48
CA VAL A 79 0.08 -6.09 -14.72
C VAL A 79 1.52 -6.01 -15.18
N VAL A 80 2.44 -6.73 -14.53
CA VAL A 80 3.85 -6.78 -14.91
C VAL A 80 4.02 -7.41 -16.29
N SER A 81 3.32 -8.51 -16.60
CA SER A 81 3.37 -9.15 -17.92
C SER A 81 2.87 -8.22 -19.03
N VAL A 82 1.75 -7.53 -18.83
CA VAL A 82 1.22 -6.54 -19.79
C VAL A 82 2.23 -5.41 -20.00
N LEU A 83 2.83 -4.90 -18.91
CA LEU A 83 3.83 -3.85 -19.00
C LEU A 83 5.06 -4.30 -19.79
N VAL A 84 5.57 -5.52 -19.56
CA VAL A 84 6.73 -6.07 -20.27
C VAL A 84 6.45 -6.29 -21.76
N VAL A 85 5.21 -6.67 -22.13
CA VAL A 85 4.82 -6.84 -23.54
C VAL A 85 4.66 -5.50 -24.24
N MET A 86 4.19 -4.46 -23.54
CA MET A 86 3.89 -3.16 -24.11
C MET A 86 5.07 -2.18 -24.11
N VAL A 87 6.09 -2.41 -23.27
CA VAL A 87 7.16 -1.43 -23.00
C VAL A 87 8.53 -2.09 -23.10
N ASP A 88 9.42 -1.51 -23.92
CA ASP A 88 10.83 -1.90 -24.00
C ASP A 88 11.53 -1.80 -22.64
N LEU A 89 12.63 -2.54 -22.47
CA LEU A 89 13.43 -2.56 -21.22
C LEU A 89 13.75 -1.16 -20.69
N ARG A 90 14.07 -0.20 -21.57
CA ARG A 90 14.34 1.19 -21.19
C ARG A 90 13.12 1.90 -20.61
N GLY A 91 11.95 1.70 -21.20
CA GLY A 91 10.71 2.26 -20.69
C GLY A 91 10.27 1.60 -19.38
N ALA A 92 10.49 0.29 -19.22
CA ALA A 92 10.22 -0.43 -17.98
C ALA A 92 11.09 0.07 -16.82
N ILE A 93 12.39 0.32 -17.07
CA ILE A 93 13.30 0.93 -16.08
C ILE A 93 12.80 2.33 -15.70
N GLY A 94 12.47 3.17 -16.69
CA GLY A 94 11.96 4.52 -16.44
C GLY A 94 10.64 4.53 -15.65
N PHE A 95 9.71 3.63 -15.97
CA PHE A 95 8.44 3.47 -15.26
C PHE A 95 8.65 3.04 -13.80
N SER A 96 9.54 2.07 -13.57
CA SER A 96 9.91 1.63 -12.23
C SER A 96 10.56 2.77 -11.42
N SER A 97 11.50 3.51 -12.04
CA SER A 97 12.13 4.68 -11.41
C SER A 97 11.11 5.76 -11.05
N PHE A 98 10.14 6.04 -11.94
CA PHE A 98 9.05 6.97 -11.63
C PHE A 98 8.27 6.51 -10.39
N GLY A 99 7.90 5.23 -10.30
CA GLY A 99 7.19 4.69 -9.16
C GLY A 99 7.95 4.83 -7.84
N VAL A 100 9.27 4.57 -7.85
CA VAL A 100 10.14 4.74 -6.69
C VAL A 100 10.25 6.21 -6.28
N LEU A 101 10.46 7.12 -7.25
CA LEU A 101 10.52 8.57 -6.98
C LEU A 101 9.20 9.09 -6.43
N LEU A 102 8.07 8.64 -6.97
CA LEU A 102 6.74 8.97 -6.47
C LEU A 102 6.54 8.47 -5.03
N TYR A 103 6.93 7.22 -4.74
CA TYR A 103 6.89 6.67 -3.39
C TYR A 103 7.67 7.53 -2.41
N TYR A 104 8.91 7.89 -2.76
CA TYR A 104 9.72 8.75 -1.89
C TYR A 104 9.17 10.18 -1.79
N PHE A 105 8.60 10.74 -2.86
CA PHE A 105 7.94 12.04 -2.81
C PHE A 105 6.77 12.03 -1.81
N VAL A 106 5.91 11.01 -1.88
CA VAL A 106 4.79 10.83 -0.94
C VAL A 106 5.29 10.60 0.49
N ALA A 107 6.33 9.79 0.67
CA ALA A 107 6.91 9.53 1.99
C ALA A 107 7.49 10.81 2.62
N ASN A 108 8.19 11.64 1.84
CA ASN A 108 8.67 12.95 2.29
C ASN A 108 7.51 13.90 2.63
N GLY A 109 6.46 13.93 1.80
CA GLY A 109 5.25 14.70 2.07
C GLY A 109 4.54 14.28 3.35
N ALA A 110 4.37 12.98 3.58
CA ALA A 110 3.80 12.44 4.81
C ALA A 110 4.67 12.80 6.03
N ALA A 111 5.99 12.72 5.89
CA ALA A 111 6.90 13.10 6.97
C ALA A 111 6.82 14.60 7.33
N CYS A 112 6.52 15.48 6.37
CA CYS A 112 6.28 16.91 6.61
C CYS A 112 5.04 17.17 7.47
N THR A 113 4.01 16.33 7.34
CA THR A 113 2.78 16.44 8.13
C THR A 113 2.93 15.98 9.57
N GLN A 114 4.03 15.30 9.91
CA GLN A 114 4.24 14.79 11.26
C GLN A 114 4.56 15.91 12.26
N THR A 115 3.82 15.94 13.37
CA THR A 115 4.01 16.89 14.48
C THR A 115 4.36 16.17 15.79
N GLY A 116 5.01 16.85 16.73
CA GLY A 116 5.30 16.33 18.07
C GLY A 116 6.46 15.32 18.18
N ALA A 117 6.39 14.44 19.20
CA ALA A 117 7.46 13.52 19.64
C ALA A 117 7.90 12.45 18.61
N HIS A 118 7.16 12.28 17.52
CA HIS A 118 7.48 11.34 16.44
C HIS A 118 8.37 11.96 15.36
N ARG A 119 8.70 13.25 15.46
CA ARG A 119 9.53 13.96 14.48
C ARG A 119 11.01 13.81 14.80
N ARG A 120 11.68 12.91 14.07
CA ARG A 120 13.11 12.60 14.25
C ARG A 120 14.07 13.49 13.44
N TYR A 121 13.57 14.19 12.41
CA TYR A 121 14.38 15.00 11.47
C TYR A 121 13.79 16.41 11.20
N PRO A 122 14.64 17.40 10.84
CA PRO A 122 14.18 18.74 10.47
C PRO A 122 13.38 18.77 9.16
N ARG A 123 12.44 19.72 9.03
CA ARG A 123 11.53 19.83 7.86
C ARG A 123 12.27 20.18 6.57
N THR A 124 13.39 20.90 6.68
CA THR A 124 14.23 21.27 5.54
C THR A 124 14.74 20.05 4.77
N LEU A 125 15.09 18.96 5.46
CA LEU A 125 15.53 17.72 4.81
C LEU A 125 14.39 17.04 4.03
N GLN A 126 13.17 17.05 4.57
CA GLN A 126 12.01 16.43 3.92
C GLN A 126 11.57 17.23 2.69
N ILE A 127 11.56 18.57 2.78
CA ILE A 127 11.29 19.45 1.64
C ILE A 127 12.38 19.29 0.59
N GLY A 128 13.65 19.26 0.99
CA GLY A 128 14.78 19.02 0.08
C GLY A 128 14.66 17.67 -0.64
N GLY A 129 14.30 16.61 0.08
CA GLY A 129 14.06 15.28 -0.49
C GLY A 129 12.89 15.27 -1.48
N ALA A 130 11.78 15.94 -1.16
CA ALA A 130 10.64 16.07 -2.06
C ALA A 130 10.99 16.83 -3.34
N VAL A 131 11.70 17.97 -3.23
CA VAL A 131 12.18 18.75 -4.38
C VAL A 131 13.14 17.93 -5.24
N ALA A 132 14.08 17.21 -4.62
CA ALA A 132 15.00 16.34 -5.34
C ALA A 132 14.26 15.25 -6.12
N CYS A 133 13.20 14.65 -5.56
CA CYS A 133 12.38 13.69 -6.28
C CYS A 133 11.71 14.32 -7.52
N LEU A 134 11.16 15.54 -7.40
CA LEU A 134 10.53 16.24 -8.53
C LEU A 134 11.53 16.60 -9.62
N VAL A 135 12.72 17.07 -9.24
CA VAL A 135 13.80 17.37 -10.18
C VAL A 135 14.21 16.10 -10.94
N LEU A 136 14.38 14.98 -10.24
CA LEU A 136 14.70 13.70 -10.89
C LEU A 136 13.56 13.22 -11.80
N VAL A 137 12.29 13.36 -11.41
CA VAL A 137 11.15 13.02 -12.29
C VAL A 137 11.18 13.87 -13.55
N ALA A 138 11.55 15.14 -13.49
CA ALA A 138 11.64 16.02 -14.66
C ALA A 138 12.74 15.60 -15.66
N THR A 139 13.73 14.81 -15.23
CA THR A 139 14.77 14.27 -16.13
C THR A 139 14.40 12.91 -16.73
N LEU A 140 13.28 12.30 -16.30
CA LEU A 140 12.84 11.01 -16.82
C LEU A 140 12.20 11.14 -18.22
N PRO A 141 12.22 10.06 -19.02
CA PRO A 141 11.54 10.04 -20.30
C PRO A 141 10.03 10.25 -20.14
N ILE A 142 9.46 11.15 -20.95
CA ILE A 142 8.02 11.47 -21.00
C ILE A 142 7.12 10.22 -21.02
N PRO A 143 7.36 9.16 -21.81
CA PRO A 143 6.48 7.98 -21.82
C PRO A 143 6.37 7.32 -20.44
N SER A 144 7.46 7.29 -19.66
CA SER A 144 7.47 6.73 -18.31
C SER A 144 6.62 7.57 -17.34
N ILE A 145 6.68 8.90 -17.49
CA ILE A 145 5.90 9.84 -16.67
C ILE A 145 4.41 9.69 -16.98
N VAL A 146 4.05 9.68 -18.27
CA VAL A 146 2.65 9.54 -18.71
C VAL A 146 2.07 8.20 -18.25
N GLY A 147 2.79 7.11 -18.47
CA GLY A 147 2.36 5.78 -17.99
C GLY A 147 2.19 5.73 -16.48
N GLY A 148 3.13 6.32 -15.73
CA GLY A 148 3.06 6.43 -14.28
C GLY A 148 1.86 7.23 -13.78
N ILE A 149 1.58 8.40 -14.38
CA ILE A 149 0.42 9.25 -14.04
C ILE A 149 -0.89 8.53 -14.36
N LEU A 150 -0.96 7.81 -15.48
CA LEU A 150 -2.14 7.04 -15.86
C LEU A 150 -2.46 5.98 -14.80
N VAL A 151 -1.46 5.17 -14.42
CA VAL A 151 -1.61 4.12 -13.39
C VAL A 151 -2.01 4.74 -12.04
N LEU A 152 -1.39 5.85 -11.65
CA LEU A 152 -1.72 6.56 -10.42
C LEU A 152 -3.18 7.04 -10.43
N THR A 153 -3.62 7.61 -11.55
CA THR A 153 -4.99 8.12 -11.72
C THR A 153 -6.00 6.99 -11.62
N VAL A 154 -5.76 5.86 -12.30
CA VAL A 154 -6.60 4.66 -12.19
C VAL A 154 -6.70 4.18 -10.74
N GLY A 155 -5.57 4.12 -10.02
CA GLY A 155 -5.54 3.73 -8.61
C GLY A 155 -6.31 4.68 -7.68
N VAL A 156 -6.18 5.99 -7.89
CA VAL A 156 -6.90 7.02 -7.12
C VAL A 156 -8.40 6.96 -7.42
N CYS A 157 -8.80 6.91 -8.70
CA CYS A 157 -10.19 6.78 -9.12
C CYS A 157 -10.83 5.52 -8.51
N TYR A 158 -10.12 4.40 -8.54
CA TYR A 158 -10.56 3.17 -7.88
C TYR A 158 -10.78 3.37 -6.37
N ARG A 159 -9.82 3.98 -5.66
CA ARG A 159 -9.94 4.23 -4.22
C ARG A 159 -11.11 5.16 -3.88
N VAL A 160 -11.31 6.22 -4.65
CA VAL A 160 -12.42 7.18 -4.45
C VAL A 160 -13.76 6.50 -4.72
N ALA A 161 -13.90 5.75 -5.82
CA ALA A 161 -15.13 5.02 -6.13
C ALA A 161 -15.50 4.02 -5.03
N ARG A 162 -14.51 3.32 -4.48
CA ARG A 162 -14.68 2.38 -3.36
C ARG A 162 -15.19 3.08 -2.09
N LEU A 163 -14.62 4.23 -1.74
CA LEU A 163 -15.05 5.01 -0.57
C LEU A 163 -16.44 5.64 -0.79
N GLY A 164 -16.78 6.02 -2.02
CA GLY A 164 -18.10 6.53 -2.39
C GLY A 164 -19.20 5.48 -2.24
N LEU A 165 -18.96 4.25 -2.69
CA LEU A 165 -19.88 3.12 -2.52
C LEU A 165 -20.13 2.81 -1.04
N ALA A 166 -19.07 2.80 -0.22
CA ALA A 166 -19.20 2.56 1.23
C ALA A 166 -20.00 3.67 1.95
N ARG A 167 -19.79 4.94 1.57
CA ARG A 167 -20.58 6.07 2.10
C ARG A 167 -22.04 6.01 1.69
N SER A 168 -22.33 5.55 0.47
CA SER A 168 -23.69 5.43 -0.04
C SER A 168 -24.49 4.42 0.79
N ALA A 169 -23.88 3.26 1.09
CA ALA A 169 -24.50 2.23 1.94
C ALA A 169 -24.78 2.73 3.38
N ASP A 170 -23.87 3.48 4.00
CA ASP A 170 -24.10 4.07 5.34
C ASP A 170 -25.22 5.12 5.31
N SER A 171 -25.28 5.92 4.24
CA SER A 171 -26.34 6.93 4.07
C SER A 171 -27.72 6.32 3.87
N GLU A 172 -27.81 5.16 3.22
CA GLU A 172 -29.06 4.42 3.00
C GLU A 172 -29.55 3.82 4.32
N TYR A 173 -28.69 3.11 5.05
CA TYR A 173 -28.99 2.59 6.39
C TYR A 173 -29.45 3.69 7.37
N ARG A 174 -28.76 4.84 7.37
CA ARG A 174 -29.15 5.98 8.22
C ARG A 174 -30.51 6.54 7.83
N ARG A 175 -30.83 6.61 6.52
CA ARG A 175 -32.15 7.05 6.05
C ARG A 175 -33.24 6.06 6.43
N GLU A 176 -33.01 4.76 6.27
CA GLU A 176 -33.94 3.71 6.68
C GLU A 176 -34.20 3.74 8.19
N SER A 177 -33.17 3.92 9.01
CA SER A 177 -33.31 4.02 10.47
C SER A 177 -34.01 5.31 10.94
N MET A 178 -34.00 6.38 10.15
CA MET A 178 -34.79 7.59 10.42
C MET A 178 -36.23 7.48 9.90
N ALA A 179 -36.44 6.71 8.83
CA ALA A 179 -37.75 6.45 8.25
C ALA A 179 -38.58 5.45 9.07
N ASP A 180 -37.92 4.51 9.76
CA ASP A 180 -38.54 3.65 10.77
C ASP A 180 -38.06 4.05 12.18
N PRO A 181 -38.84 4.84 12.95
CA PRO A 181 -38.48 5.23 14.30
C PRO A 181 -38.54 4.05 15.29
N ARG A 182 -39.03 2.88 14.87
CA ARG A 182 -39.13 1.74 15.78
C ARG A 182 -37.75 1.09 15.93
N PRO A 183 -37.27 0.91 17.16
CA PRO A 183 -36.05 0.14 17.38
C PRO A 183 -36.26 -1.27 16.84
N HIS A 184 -35.54 -1.64 15.77
CA HIS A 184 -35.47 -3.00 15.24
C HIS A 184 -34.65 -3.90 16.18
N TRP A 185 -34.96 -3.85 17.48
CA TRP A 185 -34.29 -4.69 18.45
C TRP A 185 -34.72 -6.14 18.19
N PRO A 186 -33.78 -7.07 17.95
CA PRO A 186 -34.12 -8.48 17.89
C PRO A 186 -34.85 -8.86 19.18
N GLU A 187 -35.92 -9.65 19.06
CA GLU A 187 -36.86 -9.99 20.15
C GLU A 187 -36.16 -10.43 21.45
N GLN A 188 -34.95 -11.00 21.33
CA GLN A 188 -34.08 -11.45 22.40
C GLN A 188 -33.61 -10.31 23.33
N GLU A 189 -33.27 -9.14 22.79
CA GLU A 189 -32.80 -8.03 23.61
C GLU A 189 -33.96 -7.30 24.33
N GLN A 190 -35.18 -7.31 23.76
CA GLN A 190 -36.38 -6.86 24.48
C GLN A 190 -36.66 -7.73 25.71
N LYS A 191 -36.46 -9.06 25.60
CA LYS A 191 -36.53 -9.99 26.75
C LYS A 191 -35.46 -9.70 27.81
N CYS A 192 -34.27 -9.26 27.42
CA CYS A 192 -33.22 -8.88 28.38
C CYS A 192 -33.54 -7.58 29.13
N LEU A 193 -34.13 -6.59 28.44
CA LEU A 193 -34.51 -5.31 29.05
C LEU A 193 -35.71 -5.46 29.99
N SER A 194 -36.71 -6.28 29.65
CA SER A 194 -37.82 -6.57 30.57
C SER A 194 -37.35 -7.28 31.83
N ARG A 195 -36.39 -8.22 31.73
CA ARG A 195 -35.79 -8.86 32.92
C ARG A 195 -35.02 -7.90 33.80
N ARG A 196 -34.28 -6.95 33.22
CA ARG A 196 -33.44 -5.99 33.97
C ARG A 196 -34.26 -4.98 34.79
N THR A 197 -35.44 -4.58 34.30
CA THR A 197 -36.34 -3.66 35.02
C THR A 197 -37.09 -4.34 36.17
N SER A 198 -37.35 -5.65 36.08
CA SER A 198 -37.94 -6.41 37.18
C SER A 198 -37.00 -6.70 38.36
N THR A 199 -35.68 -6.69 38.16
CA THR A 199 -34.71 -6.94 39.25
C THR A 199 -34.45 -5.70 40.11
N THR A 200 -34.50 -4.48 39.54
CA THR A 200 -34.22 -3.23 40.26
C THR A 200 -35.36 -2.78 41.18
N SER A 201 -36.60 -3.24 40.99
CA SER A 201 -37.70 -2.90 41.91
C SER A 201 -37.72 -3.74 43.20
N LYS A 202 -36.96 -4.85 43.25
CA LYS A 202 -37.01 -5.81 44.38
C LYS A 202 -35.91 -5.58 45.43
N THR A 203 -35.05 -4.57 45.25
CA THR A 203 -33.91 -4.27 46.15
C THR A 203 -33.91 -2.82 46.65
N ARG A 204 -35.05 -2.31 47.13
CA ARG A 204 -35.05 -1.20 48.10
C ARG A 204 -35.24 -1.79 49.51
N PRO A 205 -34.17 -1.96 50.30
CA PRO A 205 -34.33 -2.13 51.74
C PRO A 205 -34.73 -0.78 52.35
N GLY A 206 -35.82 -0.79 53.11
CA GLY A 206 -36.13 0.23 54.12
C GLY A 206 -35.34 -0.01 55.39
#